data_AF-A0AAN0SA99-F1
#
_entry.id   AF-A0AAN0SA99-F1
#
_cell.length_a   1.000
_cell.length_b   1.000
_cell.length_c   1.000
_cell.angle_alpha   90.00
_cell.angle_beta   90.00
_cell.angle_gamma   90.00
#
_symmetry.space_group_name_H-M   'P 1'
#
loop_
_entity.id
_entity.type
_entity.pdbx_description
1 polymer ?
#
loop_
_entity_poly.entity_id
_entity_poly.type
_entity_poly.pdbx_seq_one_letter_code
_entity_poly.pdbx_strand_id
1 'polypeptide(L)'
;MEVKVWTNGKPNYETGAGLGVRIARVDRDSNFSQSQPNIRLLIDDELVEIELTPSFWRKCHEIRHREIGKWIVYHGLHKAPKGHPNKLLLERTMPNQYKLCQRK
;
A
#
# COMPACT_ATOMS: atom_id res chain seq x y z
N MET A 1 -7.59 -2.86 8.01
CA MET A 1 -7.42 -4.11 7.22
C MET A 1 -5.95 -4.52 7.20
N GLU A 2 -5.64 -5.82 7.24
CA GLU A 2 -4.26 -6.30 7.11
C GLU A 2 -3.81 -6.19 5.65
N VAL A 3 -2.64 -5.61 5.42
CA VAL A 3 -2.02 -5.54 4.10
C VAL A 3 -0.61 -6.11 4.15
N LYS A 4 -0.04 -6.49 3.00
CA LYS A 4 1.31 -7.07 2.93
C LYS A 4 2.22 -6.17 2.13
N VAL A 5 3.48 -6.04 2.55
CA VAL A 5 4.51 -5.45 1.69
C VAL A 5 4.54 -6.18 0.36
N TRP A 6 4.59 -5.41 -0.73
CA TRP A 6 4.60 -5.91 -2.08
C TRP A 6 5.78 -5.35 -2.87
N THR A 7 6.30 -6.16 -3.79
CA THR A 7 7.32 -5.78 -4.74
C THR A 7 6.98 -6.30 -6.13
N ASN A 8 7.36 -5.56 -7.17
CA ASN A 8 7.35 -6.03 -8.55
C ASN A 8 8.51 -6.99 -8.89
N GLY A 9 9.36 -7.33 -7.92
CA GLY A 9 10.56 -8.17 -8.09
C GLY A 9 11.82 -7.42 -8.55
N LYS A 10 11.70 -6.12 -8.88
CA LYS A 10 12.81 -5.23 -9.23
C LYS A 10 12.65 -3.87 -8.50
N PRO A 11 12.65 -3.86 -7.15
CA PRO A 11 12.51 -2.62 -6.40
C PRO A 11 13.76 -1.76 -6.54
N ASN A 12 13.56 -0.44 -6.64
CA ASN A 12 14.60 0.54 -6.45
C ASN A 12 14.52 1.03 -5.00
N TYR A 13 15.50 0.64 -4.17
CA TYR A 13 15.50 0.98 -2.75
C TYR A 13 15.88 2.44 -2.46
N GLU A 14 16.51 3.14 -3.39
CA GLU A 14 16.82 4.56 -3.23
C GLU A 14 15.56 5.42 -3.43
N THR A 15 14.77 5.10 -4.45
CA THR A 15 13.58 5.90 -4.81
C THR A 15 12.28 5.34 -4.24
N GLY A 16 12.26 4.08 -3.80
CA GLY A 16 11.05 3.36 -3.41
C GLY A 16 10.24 2.80 -4.58
N ALA A 17 10.65 3.04 -5.83
CA ALA A 17 9.91 2.55 -6.99
C ALA A 17 9.88 1.00 -7.04
N GLY A 18 8.76 0.43 -7.46
CA GLY A 18 8.59 -1.03 -7.50
C GLY A 18 8.23 -1.67 -6.16
N LEU A 19 7.98 -0.86 -5.12
CA LEU A 19 7.41 -1.29 -3.84
C LEU A 19 5.96 -0.77 -3.68
N GLY A 20 5.22 -1.40 -2.79
CA GLY A 20 3.85 -1.02 -2.46
C GLY A 20 3.26 -1.90 -1.38
N VAL A 21 1.94 -1.85 -1.26
CA VAL A 21 1.17 -2.72 -0.35
C VAL A 21 0.12 -3.49 -1.11
N ARG A 22 0.04 -4.80 -0.84
CA ARG A 22 -0.96 -5.71 -1.39
C ARG A 22 -2.12 -5.86 -0.41
N ILE A 23 -3.32 -5.63 -0.90
CA ILE A 23 -4.57 -5.71 -0.15
C ILE A 23 -5.24 -7.05 -0.50
N ALA A 24 -5.87 -7.72 0.46
CA ALA A 24 -6.68 -8.90 0.13
C ALA A 24 -7.86 -8.51 -0.76
N ARG A 25 -8.25 -9.38 -1.70
CA ARG A 25 -9.37 -9.10 -2.61
C ARG A 25 -10.64 -8.68 -1.88
N VAL A 26 -10.99 -9.41 -0.81
CA VAL A 26 -12.16 -9.16 0.04
C VAL A 26 -12.11 -7.78 0.69
N ASP A 27 -10.96 -7.39 1.26
CA ASP A 27 -10.79 -6.08 1.89
C ASP A 27 -10.87 -4.95 0.86
N ARG A 28 -10.31 -5.17 -0.34
CA ARG A 28 -10.37 -4.19 -1.42
C ARG A 28 -11.81 -3.95 -1.87
N ASP A 29 -12.58 -5.02 -2.06
CA ASP A 29 -13.97 -4.94 -2.53
C ASP A 29 -14.92 -4.32 -1.46
N SER A 30 -14.59 -4.44 -0.16
CA SER A 30 -15.42 -3.89 0.93
C SER A 30 -15.03 -2.48 1.39
N ASN A 31 -13.81 -2.02 1.12
CA ASN A 31 -13.30 -0.75 1.65
C ASN A 31 -13.20 0.36 0.59
N PHE A 32 -13.00 0.01 -0.69
CA PHE A 32 -12.75 1.00 -1.74
C PHE A 32 -13.94 1.07 -2.71
N SER A 33 -14.15 2.22 -3.34
CA SER A 33 -15.17 2.40 -4.37
C SER A 33 -14.57 2.72 -5.74
N GLN A 34 -15.05 2.06 -6.80
CA GLN A 34 -14.70 2.39 -8.18
C GLN A 34 -15.17 3.79 -8.59
N SER A 35 -16.26 4.28 -7.99
CA SER A 35 -16.76 5.64 -8.25
C SER A 35 -15.92 6.73 -7.58
N GLN A 36 -15.01 6.36 -6.69
CA GLN A 36 -14.13 7.28 -5.97
C GLN A 36 -12.69 6.72 -6.00
N PRO A 37 -12.02 6.77 -7.17
CA PRO A 37 -10.72 6.12 -7.37
C PRO A 37 -9.57 6.85 -6.69
N ASN A 38 -9.76 8.11 -6.28
CA ASN A 38 -8.74 8.86 -5.55
C ASN A 38 -8.85 8.61 -4.06
N ILE A 39 -7.77 8.10 -3.47
CA ILE A 39 -7.65 7.92 -2.03
C ILE A 39 -6.60 8.85 -1.45
N ARG A 40 -6.73 9.16 -0.17
CA ARG A 40 -5.71 9.84 0.61
C ARG A 40 -5.07 8.85 1.56
N LEU A 41 -3.76 8.74 1.52
CA LEU A 41 -2.99 7.84 2.35
C LEU A 41 -2.09 8.66 3.27
N LEU A 42 -2.32 8.55 4.57
CA LEU A 42 -1.45 9.09 5.60
C LEU A 42 -0.34 8.07 5.88
N ILE A 43 0.90 8.48 5.67
CA ILE A 43 2.10 7.69 5.91
C ILE A 43 2.96 8.49 6.90
N ASP A 44 3.10 7.97 8.11
CA ASP A 44 3.55 8.75 9.28
C ASP A 44 2.72 10.04 9.42
N ASP A 45 3.26 11.19 9.03
CA ASP A 45 2.62 12.50 9.06
C ASP A 45 2.41 13.13 7.65
N GLU A 46 2.77 12.41 6.58
CA GLU A 46 2.60 12.87 5.21
C GLU A 46 1.31 12.32 4.60
N LEU A 47 0.46 13.22 4.10
CA LEU A 47 -0.76 12.86 3.38
C LEU A 47 -0.51 12.86 1.87
N VAL A 48 -0.59 11.71 1.23
CA VAL A 48 -0.41 11.55 -0.22
C VAL A 48 -1.73 11.19 -0.89
N GLU A 49 -2.02 11.80 -2.03
CA GLU A 49 -3.16 11.42 -2.87
C GLU A 49 -2.72 10.38 -3.89
N ILE A 50 -3.51 9.32 -4.04
CA ILE A 50 -3.21 8.19 -4.92
C ILE A 50 -4.44 7.86 -5.76
N GLU A 51 -4.29 7.88 -7.07
CA GLU A 51 -5.30 7.39 -8.01
C GLU A 51 -5.19 5.86 -8.14
N LEU A 52 -6.30 5.17 -7.84
CA LEU A 52 -6.44 3.73 -8.03
C LEU A 52 -6.76 3.42 -9.49
N THR A 53 -5.74 2.99 -10.24
CA THR A 53 -5.90 2.65 -11.67
C THR A 53 -6.94 1.54 -11.89
N PRO A 54 -7.52 1.40 -13.10
CA PRO A 54 -8.45 0.31 -13.43
C PRO A 54 -7.89 -1.11 -13.21
N SER A 55 -6.56 -1.27 -13.16
CA SER A 55 -5.91 -2.55 -12.87
C SER A 55 -6.08 -3.00 -11.42
N PHE A 56 -6.30 -2.04 -10.51
CA PHE A 56 -6.55 -2.25 -9.07
C PHE A 56 -7.75 -3.15 -8.82
N TRP A 57 -8.81 -2.94 -9.61
CA TRP A 57 -10.08 -3.65 -9.49
C TRP A 57 -10.07 -5.04 -10.15
N ARG A 58 -9.05 -5.34 -10.96
CA ARG A 58 -8.94 -6.60 -11.70
C ARG A 58 -7.96 -7.54 -11.03
N LYS A 59 -6.69 -7.43 -11.44
CA LYS A 59 -5.62 -8.40 -11.13
C LYS A 59 -4.53 -7.83 -10.22
N CYS A 60 -4.45 -6.52 -10.09
CA CYS A 60 -3.37 -5.84 -9.37
C CYS A 60 -3.90 -5.12 -8.15
N HIS A 61 -4.34 -5.87 -7.13
CA HIS A 61 -4.90 -5.32 -5.89
C HIS A 61 -3.80 -4.79 -4.95
N GLU A 62 -2.83 -4.08 -5.53
CA GLU A 62 -1.71 -3.44 -4.86
C GLU A 62 -1.77 -1.93 -5.05
N ILE A 63 -1.58 -1.19 -3.96
CA ILE A 63 -1.36 0.26 -4.01
C ILE A 63 0.13 0.50 -4.13
N ARG A 64 0.53 1.19 -5.20
CA ARG A 64 1.93 1.45 -5.55
C ARG A 64 2.11 2.96 -5.64
N HIS A 65 2.97 3.50 -4.78
CA HIS A 65 3.30 4.91 -4.78
C HIS A 65 4.73 5.08 -4.26
N ARG A 66 5.44 6.08 -4.77
CA ARG A 66 6.85 6.32 -4.41
C ARG A 66 7.03 6.50 -2.90
N GLU A 67 6.14 7.26 -2.27
CA GLU A 67 6.22 7.55 -0.84
C GLU A 67 5.92 6.31 0.02
N ILE A 68 5.03 5.40 -0.42
CA ILE A 68 4.86 4.08 0.22
C ILE A 68 6.17 3.29 0.15
N GLY A 69 6.81 3.27 -1.02
CA GLY A 69 8.05 2.56 -1.23
C GLY A 69 9.19 3.08 -0.36
N LYS A 70 9.37 4.41 -0.30
CA LYS A 70 10.36 5.03 0.58
C LYS A 70 10.11 4.70 2.04
N TRP A 71 8.86 4.77 2.50
CA TRP A 71 8.50 4.41 3.87
C TRP A 71 8.82 2.95 4.21
N ILE A 72 8.52 2.02 3.28
CA ILE A 72 8.91 0.60 3.39
C ILE A 72 10.44 0.44 3.48
N VAL A 73 11.21 1.23 2.75
CA VAL A 73 12.68 1.18 2.80
C VAL A 73 13.21 1.73 4.11
N TYR A 74 12.76 2.93 4.49
CA TYR A 74 13.16 3.65 5.69
C TYR A 74 12.99 2.79 6.95
N HIS A 75 11.87 2.09 7.07
CA HIS A 75 11.61 1.19 8.19
C HIS A 75 12.16 -0.24 8.04
N GLY A 76 12.93 -0.53 6.98
CA GLY A 76 13.52 -1.85 6.77
C GLY A 76 12.52 -2.96 6.42
N LEU A 77 11.28 -2.61 6.10
CA LEU A 77 10.18 -3.56 5.89
C LEU A 77 10.29 -4.37 4.59
N HIS A 78 11.15 -3.95 3.67
CA HIS A 78 11.48 -4.67 2.43
C HIS A 78 12.36 -5.92 2.64
N LYS A 79 12.97 -6.09 3.83
CA LYS A 79 13.98 -7.14 4.09
C LYS A 79 13.39 -8.51 4.45
N ALA A 80 12.08 -8.68 4.33
CA ALA A 80 11.42 -9.92 4.72
C ALA A 80 11.83 -11.10 3.81
N PRO A 81 11.91 -12.34 4.34
CA PRO A 81 12.24 -13.51 3.52
C PRO A 81 11.26 -13.69 2.36
N LYS A 82 11.75 -14.28 1.26
CA LYS A 82 10.93 -14.57 0.08
C LYS A 82 9.74 -15.44 0.48
N GLY A 83 8.53 -15.04 0.08
CA GLY A 83 7.27 -15.72 0.43
C GLY A 83 6.68 -15.31 1.78
N HIS A 84 7.41 -14.55 2.60
CA HIS A 84 6.99 -14.11 3.93
C HIS A 84 7.03 -12.57 4.04
N PRO A 85 6.26 -11.84 3.22
CA PRO A 85 6.27 -10.38 3.28
C PRO A 85 5.79 -9.87 4.64
N ASN A 86 6.38 -8.76 5.09
CA ASN A 86 5.93 -8.08 6.29
C ASN A 86 4.46 -7.68 6.18
N LYS A 87 3.73 -7.89 7.29
CA LYS A 87 2.33 -7.52 7.42
C LYS A 87 2.24 -6.13 8.04
N LEU A 88 1.35 -5.33 7.50
CA LEU A 88 1.09 -3.95 7.90
C LEU A 88 -0.41 -3.79 8.15
N LEU A 89 -0.78 -2.66 8.72
CA LEU A 89 -2.18 -2.29 8.93
C LEU A 89 -2.51 -1.07 8.08
N LEU A 90 -3.60 -1.16 7.33
CA LEU A 90 -4.20 -0.03 6.62
C LEU A 90 -5.51 0.32 7.31
N GLU A 91 -5.50 1.39 8.10
CA GLU A 91 -6.64 1.83 8.91
C GLU A 91 -7.45 2.86 8.14
N ARG A 92 -8.76 2.69 8.05
CA ARG A 92 -9.63 3.73 7.46
C ARG A 92 -9.89 4.79 8.51
N THR A 93 -9.52 6.04 8.22
CA THR A 93 -9.70 7.17 9.15
C THR A 93 -10.88 8.04 8.77
N MET A 94 -11.16 8.17 7.47
CA MET A 94 -12.33 8.89 6.90
C MET A 94 -12.77 8.21 5.59
N PRO A 95 -13.88 8.63 4.96
CA PRO A 95 -14.20 8.20 3.61
C PRO A 95 -13.02 8.46 2.65
N ASN A 96 -12.56 7.41 1.95
CA ASN A 96 -11.38 7.40 1.07
C ASN A 96 -10.07 7.89 1.69
N GLN A 97 -9.99 7.95 3.02
CA GLN A 97 -8.74 8.24 3.71
C GLN A 97 -8.30 7.06 4.56
N TYR A 98 -7.04 6.72 4.43
CA TYR A 98 -6.42 5.61 5.12
C TYR A 98 -5.12 6.04 5.78
N LYS A 99 -4.73 5.36 6.85
CA LYS A 99 -3.42 5.46 7.48
C LYS A 99 -2.67 4.16 7.32
N LEU A 100 -1.43 4.22 6.85
CA LEU A 100 -0.52 3.08 6.78
C LEU A 100 0.28 2.99 8.07
N CYS A 101 0.16 1.87 8.77
CA CYS A 101 0.79 1.62 10.06
C CYS A 101 1.62 0.34 10.01
N GLN A 102 2.75 0.32 10.71
CA GLN A 102 3.41 -0.94 11.06
C GLN A 102 2.51 -1.74 12.00
N ARG A 103 2.54 -3.06 11.86
CA ARG A 103 1.91 -3.93 12.84
C ARG A 103 2.82 -4.00 14.07
N LYS A 104 2.32 -3.55 15.23
CA LYS A 104 3.00 -3.71 16.52
C LYS A 104 3.12 -5.18 16.90
#